data_AF-A0A928VRW6-F1
#
_entry.id   AF-A0A928VRW6-F1
#
_cell.length_a   1.000
_cell.length_b   1.000
_cell.length_c   1.000
_cell.angle_alpha   90.00
_cell.angle_beta   90.00
_cell.angle_gamma   90.00
#
_symmetry.space_group_name_H-M   'P 1'
#
loop_
_entity.id
_entity.type
_entity.pdbx_description
1 polymer ?
#
loop_
_entity_poly.entity_id
_entity_poly.type
_entity_poly.pdbx_seq_one_letter_code
_entity_poly.pdbx_strand_id
1 'polypeptide(L)'
;MSLPHPKTIDLDSFYSKTCFVIMPFGKKPSQDGKTIDFDQIYEQIIQTAVEDSGLQCIRCDRIGESGSIHADMIEHIYHCDVAIVDTTTLNPNVFYELGIRHALRKSVTILLGQANSHHPYNIRGLRLIQYDATNPDEYAQVTHNLKIFIQNGLNNPEKVDSPVYKYLSDLQVDRIHSERFLETKVFQYPLKALPNKSISLITGDIRDIKTCDIWVNSENTDMQMARYHEPSISGIIRYLGAIKGITGHVREDIIVDALSHYMQSAGEKNVLPGYVIPTTAGELTRSNHVQYIFHAASVEGTPGKGYRTIDQLDLCVTNALHLADSDEMSEQECRSILFPLMGTGKGREKLAIEVGVRQLINAAIQYMQQYRSSKIDHIYFLASTQSSLDACQAFLQQTQAVTAPSAIGSHLPDFIESQPSVSNATPETQCLPVNDNLQPEA
;
A
#
# COMPACT_ATOMS: atom_id res chain seq x y z
N MET A 1 -19.07 -3.07 -41.06
CA MET A 1 -17.70 -3.38 -40.60
C MET A 1 -17.62 -3.03 -39.13
N SER A 2 -17.64 -4.02 -38.23
CA SER A 2 -17.49 -3.78 -36.80
C SER A 2 -16.01 -3.50 -36.49
N LEU A 3 -15.74 -2.40 -35.80
CA LEU A 3 -14.41 -2.12 -35.25
C LEU A 3 -14.01 -3.21 -34.25
N PRO A 4 -12.73 -3.65 -34.23
CA PRO A 4 -12.28 -4.64 -33.27
C PRO A 4 -12.38 -4.05 -31.86
N HIS A 5 -12.87 -4.85 -30.91
CA HIS A 5 -12.81 -4.52 -29.49
C HIS A 5 -11.35 -4.30 -29.07
N PRO A 6 -11.03 -3.25 -28.29
CA PRO A 6 -9.69 -3.09 -27.74
C PRO A 6 -9.41 -4.29 -26.83
N LYS A 7 -8.34 -5.04 -27.15
CA LYS A 7 -7.82 -6.08 -26.27
C LYS A 7 -7.46 -5.41 -24.94
N THR A 8 -8.13 -5.80 -23.87
CA THR A 8 -7.71 -5.54 -22.50
C THR A 8 -6.26 -5.98 -22.37
N ILE A 9 -5.35 -5.04 -22.13
CA ILE A 9 -3.98 -5.37 -21.74
C ILE A 9 -4.08 -5.84 -20.29
N ASP A 10 -3.81 -7.13 -20.08
CA ASP A 10 -3.74 -7.71 -18.74
C ASP A 10 -2.48 -7.19 -18.05
N LEU A 11 -2.66 -6.23 -17.14
CA LEU A 11 -1.56 -5.56 -16.42
C LEU A 11 -0.86 -6.50 -15.43
N ASP A 12 -1.43 -7.68 -15.12
CA ASP A 12 -0.71 -8.76 -14.41
C ASP A 12 0.55 -9.23 -15.18
N SER A 13 0.62 -8.99 -16.50
CA SER A 13 1.74 -9.41 -17.35
C SER A 13 3.03 -8.61 -17.18
N PHE A 14 3.03 -7.52 -16.41
CA PHE A 14 4.25 -6.73 -16.14
C PHE A 14 5.02 -7.21 -14.90
N TYR A 15 4.44 -8.07 -14.06
CA TYR A 15 5.14 -8.73 -12.96
C TYR A 15 5.19 -10.23 -13.19
N SER A 16 6.39 -10.80 -13.25
CA SER A 16 6.54 -12.25 -13.30
C SER A 16 6.04 -12.85 -11.99
N LYS A 17 4.93 -13.60 -12.05
CA LYS A 17 4.44 -14.39 -10.92
C LYS A 17 5.57 -15.24 -10.35
N THR A 18 5.62 -15.39 -9.05
CA THR A 18 6.76 -16.06 -8.37
C THR A 18 6.35 -17.39 -7.76
N CYS A 19 7.24 -18.36 -7.85
CA CYS A 19 7.14 -19.62 -7.13
C CYS A 19 8.31 -19.72 -6.13
N PHE A 20 7.97 -19.87 -4.85
CA PHE A 20 8.95 -20.12 -3.81
C PHE A 20 9.06 -21.60 -3.52
N VAL A 21 10.29 -22.12 -3.55
CA VAL A 21 10.60 -23.54 -3.38
C VAL A 21 11.22 -23.77 -2.01
N ILE A 22 10.49 -24.53 -1.20
CA ILE A 22 10.85 -24.94 0.16
C ILE A 22 11.33 -26.39 0.09
N MET A 23 12.65 -26.62 0.10
CA MET A 23 13.21 -27.95 -0.06
C MET A 23 14.58 -28.10 0.62
N PRO A 24 15.04 -29.33 0.91
CA PRO A 24 16.44 -29.58 1.23
C PRO A 24 17.36 -29.19 0.07
N PHE A 25 18.63 -28.89 0.36
CA PHE A 25 19.64 -28.58 -0.65
C PHE A 25 20.81 -29.57 -0.63
N GLY A 26 21.49 -29.71 -1.76
CA GLY A 26 22.61 -30.63 -1.94
C GLY A 26 22.22 -32.11 -1.80
N LYS A 27 23.22 -32.95 -1.54
CA LYS A 27 23.04 -34.38 -1.35
C LYS A 27 22.63 -34.70 0.09
N LYS A 28 21.47 -35.32 0.28
CA LYS A 28 20.96 -35.72 1.60
C LYS A 28 20.43 -37.16 1.58
N PRO A 29 20.50 -37.89 2.70
CA PRO A 29 19.85 -39.19 2.79
C PRO A 29 18.32 -39.03 2.78
N SER A 30 17.65 -39.87 2.01
CA SER A 30 16.21 -40.13 2.09
C SER A 30 15.88 -40.94 3.35
N GLN A 31 14.59 -41.15 3.61
CA GLN A 31 14.13 -41.93 4.75
C GLN A 31 14.56 -43.42 4.68
N ASP A 32 14.74 -43.97 3.48
CA ASP A 32 15.27 -45.33 3.25
C ASP A 32 16.82 -45.36 3.16
N GLY A 33 17.50 -44.25 3.48
CA GLY A 33 18.96 -44.15 3.57
C GLY A 33 19.69 -43.97 2.24
N LYS A 34 18.96 -43.88 1.12
CA LYS A 34 19.55 -43.59 -0.20
C LYS A 34 19.93 -42.12 -0.30
N THR A 35 21.00 -41.81 -0.99
CA THR A 35 21.38 -40.40 -1.22
C THR A 35 20.56 -39.83 -2.36
N ILE A 36 19.84 -38.73 -2.09
CA ILE A 36 19.11 -37.94 -3.09
C ILE A 36 19.89 -36.65 -3.33
N ASP A 37 20.06 -36.29 -4.59
CA ASP A 37 20.63 -35.01 -5.02
C ASP A 37 19.49 -33.99 -5.22
N PHE A 38 19.26 -33.14 -4.22
CA PHE A 38 18.17 -32.17 -4.25
C PHE A 38 18.43 -31.01 -5.23
N ASP A 39 19.69 -30.78 -5.62
CA ASP A 39 19.99 -29.80 -6.66
C ASP A 39 19.55 -30.32 -8.03
N GLN A 40 19.77 -31.61 -8.29
CA GLN A 40 19.26 -32.27 -9.50
C GLN A 40 17.73 -32.24 -9.57
N ILE A 41 17.04 -32.57 -8.47
CA ILE A 41 15.57 -32.53 -8.40
C ILE A 41 15.05 -31.11 -8.63
N TYR A 42 15.70 -30.11 -8.04
CA TYR A 42 15.33 -28.72 -8.24
C TYR A 42 15.45 -28.31 -9.71
N GLU A 43 16.60 -28.54 -10.35
CA GLU A 43 16.87 -28.06 -11.70
C GLU A 43 16.04 -28.79 -12.76
N GLN A 44 16.00 -30.13 -12.69
CA GLN A 44 15.42 -30.97 -13.73
C GLN A 44 13.89 -31.15 -13.61
N ILE A 45 13.34 -30.95 -12.41
CA ILE A 45 11.89 -31.11 -12.16
C ILE A 45 11.25 -29.77 -11.82
N ILE A 46 11.66 -29.16 -10.70
CA ILE A 46 10.92 -28.04 -10.11
C ILE A 46 11.08 -26.77 -10.92
N GLN A 47 12.33 -26.33 -11.15
CA GLN A 47 12.66 -25.12 -11.87
C GLN A 47 12.12 -25.17 -13.30
N THR A 48 12.34 -26.28 -14.00
CA THR A 48 11.80 -26.49 -15.34
C THR A 48 10.28 -26.34 -15.37
N ALA A 49 9.54 -26.99 -14.46
CA ALA A 49 8.08 -26.90 -14.42
C ALA A 49 7.56 -25.48 -14.12
N VAL A 50 8.24 -24.77 -13.22
CA VAL A 50 7.88 -23.41 -12.80
C VAL A 50 8.11 -22.40 -13.94
N GLU A 51 9.30 -22.43 -14.55
CA GLU A 51 9.68 -21.53 -15.63
C GLU A 51 8.84 -21.79 -16.89
N ASP A 52 8.57 -23.06 -17.23
CA ASP A 52 7.66 -23.45 -18.31
C ASP A 52 6.19 -23.05 -18.05
N SER A 53 5.86 -22.69 -16.82
CA SER A 53 4.55 -22.14 -16.44
C SER A 53 4.52 -20.61 -16.48
N GLY A 54 5.64 -19.96 -16.80
CA GLY A 54 5.77 -18.50 -16.88
C GLY A 54 6.03 -17.81 -15.53
N LEU A 55 6.54 -18.56 -14.53
CA LEU A 55 6.85 -18.02 -13.20
C LEU A 55 8.35 -17.93 -12.97
N GLN A 56 8.77 -16.98 -12.14
CA GLN A 56 10.13 -16.94 -11.60
C GLN A 56 10.26 -17.99 -10.48
N CYS A 57 11.23 -18.90 -10.61
CA CYS A 57 11.51 -19.91 -9.60
C CYS A 57 12.55 -19.40 -8.59
N ILE A 58 12.21 -19.42 -7.29
CA ILE A 58 13.06 -18.90 -6.22
C ILE A 58 13.30 -20.01 -5.18
N ARG A 59 14.56 -20.29 -4.85
CA ARG A 59 14.97 -21.25 -3.81
C ARG A 59 15.80 -20.53 -2.74
N CYS A 60 15.54 -20.81 -1.47
CA CYS A 60 16.05 -20.04 -0.33
C CYS A 60 17.59 -19.89 -0.28
N ASP A 61 18.35 -20.90 -0.68
CA ASP A 61 19.83 -20.89 -0.69
C ASP A 61 20.46 -20.08 -1.84
N ARG A 62 19.65 -19.65 -2.82
CA ARG A 62 20.08 -18.85 -3.97
C ARG A 62 19.81 -17.35 -3.79
N ILE A 63 19.32 -16.92 -2.62
CA ILE A 63 19.05 -15.52 -2.27
C ILE A 63 20.29 -14.96 -1.57
N GLY A 64 21.03 -14.10 -2.27
CA GLY A 64 22.33 -13.56 -1.82
C GLY A 64 22.24 -12.21 -1.12
N GLU A 65 21.33 -12.04 -0.16
CA GLU A 65 21.11 -10.75 0.51
C GLU A 65 21.62 -10.74 1.96
N SER A 66 22.13 -9.59 2.40
CA SER A 66 22.60 -9.36 3.77
C SER A 66 21.42 -8.99 4.67
N GLY A 67 21.09 -9.83 5.65
CA GLY A 67 19.95 -9.61 6.53
C GLY A 67 19.69 -10.77 7.49
N SER A 68 18.54 -10.75 8.17
CA SER A 68 18.06 -11.90 8.93
C SER A 68 17.44 -12.89 7.95
N ILE A 69 18.10 -14.03 7.73
CA ILE A 69 17.63 -15.14 6.86
C ILE A 69 16.16 -15.49 7.11
N HIS A 70 15.68 -15.35 8.35
CA HIS A 70 14.30 -15.64 8.72
C HIS A 70 13.28 -14.59 8.22
N ALA A 71 13.65 -13.32 8.16
CA ALA A 71 12.75 -12.26 7.67
C ALA A 71 12.51 -12.44 6.16
N ASP A 72 13.59 -12.60 5.39
CA ASP A 72 13.53 -12.77 3.94
C ASP A 72 12.74 -14.04 3.58
N MET A 73 12.99 -15.15 4.27
CA MET A 73 12.24 -16.40 4.09
C MET A 73 10.73 -16.20 4.32
N ILE A 74 10.33 -15.52 5.40
CA ILE A 74 8.91 -15.26 5.68
C ILE A 74 8.30 -14.37 4.60
N GLU A 75 9.00 -13.32 4.16
CA GLU A 75 8.54 -12.44 3.09
C GLU A 75 8.34 -13.21 1.77
N HIS A 76 9.28 -14.07 1.39
CA HIS A 76 9.14 -14.88 0.17
C HIS A 76 7.95 -15.84 0.25
N ILE A 77 7.78 -16.56 1.37
CA ILE A 77 6.63 -17.47 1.60
C ILE A 77 5.30 -16.71 1.51
N TYR A 78 5.29 -15.49 2.03
CA TYR A 78 4.13 -14.64 2.11
C TYR A 78 3.74 -14.02 0.76
N HIS A 79 4.73 -13.55 0.00
CA HIS A 79 4.52 -12.86 -1.26
C HIS A 79 4.31 -13.81 -2.44
N CYS A 80 4.91 -15.01 -2.42
CA CYS A 80 4.86 -15.89 -3.59
C CYS A 80 3.44 -16.32 -3.98
N ASP A 81 3.21 -16.40 -5.29
CA ASP A 81 1.96 -16.88 -5.86
C ASP A 81 1.81 -18.38 -5.59
N VAL A 82 2.89 -19.13 -5.85
CA VAL A 82 2.96 -20.58 -5.70
C VAL A 82 4.02 -20.95 -4.67
N ALA A 83 3.71 -21.87 -3.77
CA ALA A 83 4.72 -22.53 -2.94
C ALA A 83 4.84 -24.01 -3.33
N ILE A 84 6.06 -24.47 -3.64
CA ILE A 84 6.36 -25.89 -3.83
C ILE A 84 7.18 -26.35 -2.64
N VAL A 85 6.72 -27.40 -1.96
CA VAL A 85 7.31 -27.86 -0.71
C VAL A 85 7.73 -29.33 -0.82
N ASP A 86 9.03 -29.59 -0.83
CA ASP A 86 9.58 -30.95 -0.85
C ASP A 86 9.72 -31.52 0.57
N THR A 87 8.89 -32.51 0.89
CA THR A 87 8.80 -33.11 2.23
C THR A 87 9.57 -34.42 2.38
N THR A 88 10.47 -34.75 1.45
CA THR A 88 11.15 -36.05 1.35
C THR A 88 11.92 -36.46 2.61
N THR A 89 12.71 -35.57 3.19
CA THR A 89 13.70 -35.88 4.25
C THR A 89 13.18 -35.73 5.68
N LEU A 90 11.89 -35.44 5.87
CA LEU A 90 11.34 -35.05 7.16
C LEU A 90 12.06 -33.88 7.85
N ASN A 91 12.62 -32.96 7.06
CA ASN A 91 13.36 -31.81 7.60
C ASN A 91 12.43 -30.88 8.42
N PRO A 92 12.70 -30.64 9.72
CA PRO A 92 11.89 -29.75 10.57
C PRO A 92 11.71 -28.34 10.00
N ASN A 93 12.73 -27.79 9.34
CA ASN A 93 12.69 -26.43 8.77
C ASN A 93 11.69 -26.35 7.61
N VAL A 94 11.68 -27.35 6.73
CA VAL A 94 10.71 -27.47 5.63
C VAL A 94 9.28 -27.48 6.18
N PHE A 95 9.02 -28.22 7.27
CA PHE A 95 7.69 -28.26 7.87
C PHE A 95 7.32 -26.96 8.60
N TYR A 96 8.30 -26.28 9.19
CA TYR A 96 8.10 -24.96 9.78
C TYR A 96 7.66 -23.95 8.72
N GLU A 97 8.36 -23.90 7.59
CA GLU A 97 8.03 -23.05 6.44
C GLU A 97 6.68 -23.40 5.80
N LEU A 98 6.36 -24.70 5.68
CA LEU A 98 5.04 -25.16 5.26
C LEU A 98 3.93 -24.69 6.21
N GLY A 99 4.18 -24.72 7.52
CA GLY A 99 3.28 -24.21 8.54
C GLY A 99 3.01 -22.72 8.37
N ILE A 100 4.07 -21.92 8.14
CA ILE A 100 3.96 -20.48 7.84
C ILE A 100 3.15 -20.28 6.56
N ARG A 101 3.43 -21.02 5.48
CA ARG A 101 2.67 -20.93 4.22
C ARG A 101 1.18 -21.20 4.47
N HIS A 102 0.85 -22.26 5.18
CA HIS A 102 -0.55 -22.58 5.50
C HIS A 102 -1.22 -21.48 6.36
N ALA A 103 -0.50 -20.87 7.29
CA ALA A 103 -1.04 -19.82 8.14
C ALA A 103 -1.28 -18.50 7.39
N LEU A 104 -0.40 -18.17 6.44
CA LEU A 104 -0.43 -16.88 5.75
C LEU A 104 -1.17 -16.91 4.40
N ARG A 105 -1.34 -18.09 3.79
CA ARG A 105 -1.84 -18.22 2.41
C ARG A 105 -2.92 -19.30 2.32
N LYS A 106 -4.00 -18.94 1.63
CA LYS A 106 -5.21 -19.78 1.49
C LYS A 106 -5.02 -20.93 0.49
N SER A 107 -4.25 -20.69 -0.56
CA SER A 107 -4.23 -21.53 -1.76
C SER A 107 -2.86 -21.57 -2.44
N VAL A 108 -2.74 -22.50 -3.39
CA VAL A 108 -1.62 -22.71 -4.30
C VAL A 108 -0.34 -23.16 -3.58
N THR A 109 -0.50 -24.15 -2.71
CA THR A 109 0.59 -24.86 -2.03
C THR A 109 0.67 -26.29 -2.56
N ILE A 110 1.78 -26.63 -3.22
CA ILE A 110 1.99 -27.94 -3.84
C ILE A 110 3.01 -28.71 -3.02
N LEU A 111 2.62 -29.89 -2.55
CA LEU A 111 3.55 -30.79 -1.88
C LEU A 111 4.22 -31.71 -2.90
N LEU A 112 5.53 -31.86 -2.76
CA LEU A 112 6.37 -32.76 -3.53
C LEU A 112 7.08 -33.74 -2.56
N GLY A 113 7.40 -34.94 -3.00
CA GLY A 113 8.25 -35.84 -2.22
C GLY A 113 8.65 -37.12 -2.94
N GLN A 114 9.69 -37.78 -2.44
CA GLN A 114 10.15 -39.08 -2.92
C GLN A 114 9.03 -40.15 -2.80
N ALA A 115 8.90 -40.98 -3.83
CA ALA A 115 8.00 -42.12 -3.85
C ALA A 115 8.30 -43.08 -2.68
N ASN A 116 7.25 -43.64 -2.09
CA ASN A 116 7.31 -44.53 -0.92
C ASN A 116 7.89 -43.90 0.36
N SER A 117 8.03 -42.57 0.43
CA SER A 117 8.39 -41.88 1.67
C SER A 117 7.19 -41.81 2.64
N HIS A 118 7.48 -41.79 3.95
CA HIS A 118 6.45 -41.62 4.96
C HIS A 118 6.29 -40.14 5.32
N HIS A 119 5.04 -39.68 5.43
CA HIS A 119 4.73 -38.31 5.82
C HIS A 119 4.10 -38.24 7.22
N PRO A 120 4.37 -37.15 7.97
CA PRO A 120 3.72 -36.88 9.26
C PRO A 120 2.20 -36.88 9.14
N TYR A 121 1.54 -37.29 10.23
CA TYR A 121 0.08 -37.44 10.28
C TYR A 121 -0.67 -36.19 9.79
N ASN A 122 -0.24 -35.00 10.22
CA ASN A 122 -0.90 -33.72 9.93
C ASN A 122 -0.93 -33.33 8.45
N ILE A 123 -0.05 -33.89 7.61
CA ILE A 123 0.00 -33.59 6.16
C ILE A 123 -0.35 -34.78 5.27
N ARG A 124 -0.59 -35.96 5.85
CA ARG A 124 -0.86 -37.21 5.11
C ARG A 124 -2.12 -37.14 4.24
N GLY A 125 -3.12 -36.34 4.63
CA GLY A 125 -4.35 -36.13 3.86
C GLY A 125 -4.23 -35.10 2.74
N LEU A 126 -3.08 -34.46 2.58
CA LEU A 126 -2.84 -33.47 1.52
C LEU A 126 -2.39 -34.16 0.24
N ARG A 127 -2.73 -33.56 -0.91
CA ARG A 127 -2.26 -34.07 -2.21
C ARG A 127 -0.76 -33.87 -2.31
N LEU A 128 -0.06 -34.93 -2.66
CA LEU A 128 1.39 -34.99 -2.83
C LEU A 128 1.70 -35.44 -4.25
N ILE A 129 2.53 -34.69 -4.96
CA ILE A 129 3.15 -35.15 -6.19
C ILE A 129 4.38 -35.96 -5.80
N GLN A 130 4.49 -37.17 -6.34
CA GLN A 130 5.62 -38.04 -6.06
C GLN A 130 6.62 -38.04 -7.21
N TYR A 131 7.91 -38.07 -6.89
CA TYR A 131 8.99 -38.36 -7.82
C TYR A 131 9.80 -39.55 -7.34
N ASP A 132 10.51 -40.22 -8.24
CA ASP A 132 11.53 -41.19 -7.85
C ASP A 132 12.92 -40.67 -8.27
N ALA A 133 13.71 -40.22 -7.28
CA ALA A 133 15.08 -39.76 -7.51
C ALA A 133 15.98 -40.81 -8.14
N THR A 134 15.63 -42.10 -8.03
CA THR A 134 16.38 -43.21 -8.62
C THR A 134 15.97 -43.54 -10.05
N ASN A 135 14.90 -42.93 -10.56
CA ASN A 135 14.40 -43.14 -11.91
C ASN A 135 14.26 -41.83 -12.70
N PRO A 136 15.37 -41.28 -13.26
CA PRO A 136 15.34 -40.06 -14.06
C PRO A 136 14.41 -40.10 -15.28
N ASP A 137 14.08 -41.29 -15.81
CA ASP A 137 13.17 -41.45 -16.95
C ASP A 137 11.75 -40.94 -16.63
N GLU A 138 11.38 -40.87 -15.34
CA GLU A 138 10.09 -40.35 -14.89
C GLU A 138 10.07 -38.83 -14.71
N TYR A 139 11.22 -38.14 -14.73
CA TYR A 139 11.29 -36.70 -14.41
C TYR A 139 10.41 -35.88 -15.33
N ALA A 140 10.40 -36.17 -16.64
CA ALA A 140 9.55 -35.47 -17.60
C ALA A 140 8.05 -35.57 -17.24
N GLN A 141 7.60 -36.74 -16.75
CA GLN A 141 6.21 -36.94 -16.34
C GLN A 141 5.89 -36.17 -15.04
N VAL A 142 6.82 -36.17 -14.08
CA VAL A 142 6.65 -35.40 -12.83
C VAL A 142 6.61 -33.91 -13.11
N THR A 143 7.52 -33.40 -13.95
CA THR A 143 7.56 -31.99 -14.40
C THR A 143 6.25 -31.59 -15.06
N HIS A 144 5.70 -32.45 -15.94
CA HIS A 144 4.40 -32.21 -16.58
C HIS A 144 3.26 -32.14 -15.55
N ASN A 145 3.22 -33.08 -14.59
CA ASN A 145 2.22 -33.08 -13.53
C ASN A 145 2.33 -31.81 -12.66
N LEU A 146 3.54 -31.39 -12.32
CA LEU A 146 3.79 -30.19 -11.53
C LEU A 146 3.27 -28.94 -12.26
N LYS A 147 3.53 -28.82 -13.56
CA LYS A 147 2.97 -27.75 -14.42
C LYS A 147 1.44 -27.72 -14.39
N ILE A 148 0.78 -28.87 -14.51
CA ILE A 148 -0.69 -28.96 -14.41
C ILE A 148 -1.19 -28.44 -13.06
N PHE A 149 -0.53 -28.83 -11.95
CA PHE A 149 -0.93 -28.37 -10.62
C PHE A 149 -0.71 -26.86 -10.42
N ILE A 150 0.41 -26.33 -10.90
CA ILE A 150 0.70 -24.89 -10.89
C ILE A 150 -0.40 -24.13 -11.65
N GLN A 151 -0.66 -24.50 -12.90
CA GLN A 151 -1.65 -23.82 -13.74
C GLN A 151 -3.06 -23.92 -13.16
N ASN A 152 -3.45 -25.10 -12.66
CA ASN A 152 -4.76 -25.27 -12.03
C ASN A 152 -4.91 -24.44 -10.75
N GLY A 153 -3.86 -24.37 -9.92
CA GLY A 153 -3.87 -23.55 -8.71
C GLY A 153 -3.98 -22.05 -9.04
N LEU A 154 -3.20 -21.57 -10.00
CA LEU A 154 -3.23 -20.17 -10.44
C LEU A 154 -4.55 -19.77 -11.11
N ASN A 155 -5.19 -20.69 -11.83
CA ASN A 155 -6.48 -20.44 -12.50
C ASN A 155 -7.69 -20.56 -11.54
N ASN A 156 -7.51 -21.11 -10.34
CA ASN A 156 -8.57 -21.29 -9.35
C ASN A 156 -8.10 -20.82 -7.95
N PRO A 157 -7.68 -19.54 -7.80
CA PRO A 157 -7.07 -19.03 -6.58
C PRO A 157 -7.99 -19.06 -5.35
N GLU A 158 -9.31 -19.13 -5.54
CA GLU A 158 -10.32 -19.28 -4.50
C GLU A 158 -10.37 -20.68 -3.87
N LYS A 159 -9.76 -21.68 -4.53
CA LYS A 159 -9.75 -23.05 -4.02
C LYS A 159 -8.77 -23.18 -2.85
N VAL A 160 -9.31 -23.19 -1.64
CA VAL A 160 -8.54 -23.34 -0.40
C VAL A 160 -7.87 -24.71 -0.31
N ASP A 161 -6.55 -24.74 -0.24
CA ASP A 161 -5.76 -25.95 0.03
C ASP A 161 -5.17 -25.96 1.45
N SER A 162 -5.00 -24.79 2.06
CA SER A 162 -4.49 -24.65 3.42
C SER A 162 -5.41 -25.30 4.46
N PRO A 163 -4.90 -26.19 5.33
CA PRO A 163 -5.64 -26.72 6.47
C PRO A 163 -6.13 -25.62 7.43
N VAL A 164 -5.36 -24.55 7.62
CA VAL A 164 -5.71 -23.47 8.55
C VAL A 164 -7.00 -22.79 8.11
N TYR A 165 -7.07 -22.37 6.84
CA TYR A 165 -8.23 -21.66 6.29
C TYR A 165 -9.44 -22.56 6.03
N LYS A 166 -9.26 -23.89 5.98
CA LYS A 166 -10.40 -24.83 5.97
C LYS A 166 -11.17 -24.82 7.28
N TYR A 167 -10.50 -24.64 8.41
CA TYR A 167 -11.13 -24.63 9.75
C TYR A 167 -11.38 -23.21 10.27
N LEU A 168 -10.62 -22.22 9.79
CA LEU A 168 -10.77 -20.81 10.12
C LEU A 168 -11.11 -20.01 8.84
N SER A 169 -12.31 -20.21 8.31
CA SER A 169 -12.76 -19.56 7.06
C SER A 169 -12.71 -18.03 7.14
N ASP A 170 -12.93 -17.48 8.33
CA ASP A 170 -13.03 -16.04 8.60
C ASP A 170 -11.67 -15.43 8.93
N LEU A 171 -10.60 -16.23 8.96
CA LEU A 171 -9.24 -15.71 9.15
C LEU A 171 -8.91 -14.76 8.00
N GLN A 172 -8.66 -13.50 8.35
CA GLN A 172 -8.13 -12.51 7.44
C GLN A 172 -6.66 -12.26 7.82
N VAL A 173 -5.77 -12.59 6.89
CA VAL A 173 -4.38 -12.17 6.97
C VAL A 173 -4.24 -11.06 5.96
N ASP A 174 -4.12 -9.82 6.46
CA ASP A 174 -3.89 -8.65 5.63
C ASP A 174 -2.66 -8.92 4.76
N ARG A 175 -2.80 -8.80 3.43
CA ARG A 175 -1.65 -8.72 2.52
C ARG A 175 -0.99 -7.36 2.73
N ILE A 176 0.03 -7.28 3.58
CA ILE A 176 1.09 -6.27 3.51
C ILE A 176 1.84 -6.53 2.21
N HIS A 177 1.23 -6.26 1.06
CA HIS A 177 1.99 -6.16 -0.17
C HIS A 177 3.10 -5.12 0.06
N SER A 178 4.35 -5.54 -0.04
CA SER A 178 5.53 -4.70 -0.20
C SER A 178 5.50 -4.00 -1.58
N GLU A 179 4.31 -3.70 -2.10
CA GLU A 179 4.03 -2.79 -3.22
C GLU A 179 4.20 -1.32 -2.81
N ARG A 180 4.95 -1.04 -1.73
CA ARG A 180 5.29 0.34 -1.40
C ARG A 180 6.32 0.80 -2.41
N PHE A 181 5.96 1.81 -3.19
CA PHE A 181 6.89 2.43 -4.11
C PHE A 181 8.13 2.90 -3.34
N LEU A 182 9.31 2.46 -3.78
CA LEU A 182 10.59 2.93 -3.25
C LEU A 182 10.95 4.32 -3.79
N GLU A 183 10.34 4.73 -4.90
CA GLU A 183 10.58 6.00 -5.56
C GLU A 183 9.31 6.86 -5.57
N THR A 184 9.49 8.16 -5.31
CA THR A 184 8.45 9.17 -5.52
C THR A 184 8.34 9.51 -7.00
N LYS A 185 7.16 9.25 -7.58
CA LYS A 185 6.81 9.60 -8.97
C LYS A 185 5.54 10.43 -8.97
N VAL A 186 5.47 11.39 -9.88
CA VAL A 186 4.30 12.26 -10.05
C VAL A 186 3.68 12.02 -11.42
N PHE A 187 2.41 11.65 -11.43
CA PHE A 187 1.60 11.51 -12.64
C PHE A 187 0.61 12.66 -12.70
N GLN A 188 0.85 13.64 -13.58
CA GLN A 188 0.01 14.82 -13.67
C GLN A 188 -1.06 14.65 -14.75
N TYR A 189 -2.32 14.90 -14.40
CA TYR A 189 -3.48 14.89 -15.30
C TYR A 189 -4.10 16.29 -15.38
N PRO A 190 -3.74 17.11 -16.38
CA PRO A 190 -4.35 18.42 -16.59
C PRO A 190 -5.86 18.33 -16.79
N LEU A 191 -6.60 19.29 -16.21
CA LEU A 191 -8.05 19.41 -16.40
C LEU A 191 -8.35 19.99 -17.79
N LYS A 192 -9.19 19.32 -18.60
CA LYS A 192 -9.51 19.77 -19.96
C LYS A 192 -10.12 21.18 -20.01
N ALA A 193 -10.97 21.49 -19.03
CA ALA A 193 -11.64 22.78 -18.95
C ALA A 193 -10.76 23.90 -18.35
N LEU A 194 -9.66 23.54 -17.68
CA LEU A 194 -8.77 24.43 -16.93
C LEU A 194 -7.32 23.93 -17.08
N PRO A 195 -6.66 24.15 -18.23
CA PRO A 195 -5.39 23.47 -18.56
C PRO A 195 -4.22 23.76 -17.60
N ASN A 196 -4.25 24.91 -16.92
CA ASN A 196 -3.24 25.28 -15.90
C ASN A 196 -3.45 24.57 -14.56
N LYS A 197 -4.57 23.86 -14.40
CA LYS A 197 -4.97 23.19 -13.17
C LYS A 197 -4.96 21.67 -13.41
N SER A 198 -4.58 20.90 -12.40
CA SER A 198 -4.41 19.45 -12.57
C SER A 198 -4.86 18.64 -11.37
N ILE A 199 -5.32 17.42 -11.66
CA ILE A 199 -5.38 16.33 -10.69
C ILE A 199 -4.12 15.49 -10.89
N SER A 200 -3.38 15.19 -9.84
CA SER A 200 -2.10 14.50 -9.91
C SER A 200 -2.05 13.33 -8.94
N LEU A 201 -1.30 12.29 -9.27
CA LEU A 201 -1.02 11.16 -8.38
C LEU A 201 0.44 11.21 -7.95
N ILE A 202 0.71 11.08 -6.66
CA ILE A 202 2.06 10.94 -6.12
C ILE A 202 2.23 9.54 -5.56
N THR A 203 3.29 8.84 -5.94
CA THR A 203 3.69 7.56 -5.35
C THR A 203 4.79 7.75 -4.32
N GLY A 204 5.10 6.69 -3.57
CA GLY A 204 6.23 6.66 -2.63
C GLY A 204 5.79 6.81 -1.19
N ASP A 205 6.77 7.07 -0.33
CA ASP A 205 6.54 7.36 1.07
C ASP A 205 6.32 8.86 1.28
N ILE A 206 5.32 9.23 2.08
CA ILE A 206 5.02 10.63 2.38
C ILE A 206 6.21 11.34 3.04
N ARG A 207 7.09 10.61 3.74
CA ARG A 207 8.33 11.14 4.33
C ARG A 207 9.23 11.82 3.30
N ASP A 208 9.21 11.32 2.06
CA ASP A 208 10.10 11.73 0.98
C ASP A 208 9.46 12.80 0.07
N ILE A 209 8.18 13.12 0.27
CA ILE A 209 7.49 14.16 -0.51
C ILE A 209 7.94 15.54 -0.04
N LYS A 210 8.53 16.32 -0.94
CA LYS A 210 9.06 17.69 -0.69
C LYS A 210 8.27 18.77 -1.43
N THR A 211 6.99 18.51 -1.67
CA THR A 211 6.10 19.36 -2.45
C THR A 211 4.71 19.37 -1.82
N CYS A 212 3.85 20.23 -2.35
CA CYS A 212 2.51 20.58 -1.87
C CYS A 212 2.50 21.52 -0.67
N ASP A 213 1.84 22.66 -0.82
CA ASP A 213 1.72 23.69 0.22
C ASP A 213 0.87 23.21 1.39
N ILE A 214 -0.19 22.45 1.10
CA ILE A 214 -1.11 21.92 2.10
C ILE A 214 -1.06 20.40 2.07
N TRP A 215 -0.86 19.77 3.22
CA TRP A 215 -1.08 18.33 3.37
C TRP A 215 -2.35 18.08 4.16
N VAL A 216 -3.22 17.25 3.61
CA VAL A 216 -4.43 16.81 4.30
C VAL A 216 -4.11 15.54 5.08
N ASN A 217 -4.52 15.51 6.33
CA ASN A 217 -4.32 14.39 7.23
C ASN A 217 -5.68 13.75 7.56
N SER A 218 -5.73 12.42 7.59
CA SER A 218 -6.95 11.67 7.91
C SER A 218 -7.03 11.47 9.42
N GLU A 219 -8.05 12.06 10.04
CA GLU A 219 -8.27 11.99 11.48
C GLU A 219 -9.63 11.42 11.84
N ASN A 220 -9.77 11.00 13.09
CA ASN A 220 -11.05 10.62 13.64
C ASN A 220 -11.92 11.85 13.98
N THR A 221 -13.21 11.64 14.20
CA THR A 221 -14.17 12.69 14.62
C THR A 221 -13.83 13.35 15.96
N ASP A 222 -12.96 12.76 16.77
CA ASP A 222 -12.44 13.37 18.00
C ASP A 222 -11.17 14.22 17.75
N MET A 223 -10.72 14.30 16.49
CA MET A 223 -9.51 15.02 16.06
C MET A 223 -8.24 14.58 16.80
N GLN A 224 -8.15 13.27 17.10
CA GLN A 224 -7.01 12.70 17.80
C GLN A 224 -6.01 12.06 16.84
N MET A 225 -4.86 12.71 16.67
CA MET A 225 -3.74 12.16 15.88
C MET A 225 -3.23 10.83 16.45
N ALA A 226 -2.87 9.92 15.55
CA ALA A 226 -2.22 8.67 15.88
C ALA A 226 -0.90 8.88 16.64
N ARG A 227 -0.43 7.85 17.33
CA ARG A 227 0.88 7.89 18.01
C ARG A 227 2.00 7.83 16.97
N TYR A 228 3.13 8.48 17.25
CA TYR A 228 4.27 8.58 16.33
C TYR A 228 4.89 7.23 15.93
N HIS A 229 4.71 6.18 16.73
CA HIS A 229 5.18 4.82 16.39
C HIS A 229 4.13 3.97 15.67
N GLU A 230 2.91 4.46 15.51
CA GLU A 230 1.89 3.74 14.75
C GLU A 230 2.18 3.88 13.24
N PRO A 231 2.05 2.79 12.46
CA PRO A 231 2.37 2.80 11.04
C PRO A 231 1.26 3.46 10.20
N SER A 232 0.96 4.73 10.47
CA SER A 232 -0.09 5.54 9.85
C SER A 232 0.46 6.87 9.28
N ILE A 233 -0.26 7.46 8.32
CA ILE A 233 0.09 8.78 7.78
C ILE A 233 0.03 9.85 8.87
N SER A 234 -1.01 9.82 9.72
CA SER A 234 -1.16 10.70 10.88
C SER A 234 0.04 10.65 11.83
N GLY A 235 0.50 9.43 12.19
CA GLY A 235 1.66 9.24 13.06
C GLY A 235 2.96 9.77 12.43
N ILE A 236 3.13 9.58 11.11
CA ILE A 236 4.27 10.11 10.35
C ILE A 236 4.23 11.64 10.31
N ILE A 237 3.09 12.24 9.94
CA ILE A 237 2.92 13.71 9.88
C ILE A 237 3.24 14.32 11.25
N ARG A 238 2.66 13.76 12.32
CA ARG A 238 2.93 14.17 13.71
C ARG A 238 4.42 14.15 14.03
N TYR A 239 5.09 13.02 13.78
CA TYR A 239 6.51 12.87 14.09
C TYR A 239 7.40 13.81 13.26
N LEU A 240 7.09 14.00 11.98
CA LEU A 240 7.86 14.88 11.10
C LEU A 240 7.70 16.35 11.49
N GLY A 241 6.47 16.78 11.81
CA GLY A 241 6.17 18.16 12.23
C GLY A 241 6.62 18.53 13.64
N ALA A 242 6.95 17.55 14.48
CA ALA A 242 7.47 17.77 15.82
C ALA A 242 8.93 18.27 15.85
N ILE A 243 9.30 19.05 16.87
CA ILE A 243 10.71 19.33 17.18
C ILE A 243 11.29 18.11 17.89
N LYS A 244 12.44 17.65 17.42
CA LYS A 244 13.11 16.45 17.91
C LYS A 244 14.41 16.80 18.63
N GLY A 245 14.72 16.10 19.71
CA GLY A 245 16.00 16.19 20.41
C GLY A 245 17.13 15.46 19.67
N ILE A 246 18.33 15.49 20.24
CA ILE A 246 19.54 14.88 19.65
C ILE A 246 19.38 13.36 19.42
N THR A 247 18.59 12.69 20.25
CA THR A 247 18.32 11.24 20.13
C THR A 247 17.21 10.88 19.16
N GLY A 248 16.59 11.88 18.50
CA GLY A 248 15.42 11.69 17.64
C GLY A 248 14.08 11.61 18.38
N HIS A 249 14.06 11.64 19.72
CA HIS A 249 12.80 11.71 20.47
C HIS A 249 12.11 13.07 20.31
N VAL A 250 10.78 13.04 20.24
CA VAL A 250 9.94 14.25 20.20
C VAL A 250 10.14 15.05 21.50
N ARG A 251 10.53 16.31 21.34
CA ARG A 251 10.64 17.30 22.42
C ARG A 251 9.39 18.17 22.51
N GLU A 252 8.87 18.61 21.37
CA GLU A 252 7.67 19.45 21.26
C GLU A 252 6.78 18.92 20.13
N ASP A 253 5.50 18.70 20.42
CA ASP A 253 4.53 18.06 19.53
C ASP A 253 3.63 19.12 18.87
N ILE A 254 4.26 19.98 18.06
CA ILE A 254 3.69 21.24 17.57
C ILE A 254 2.30 21.06 16.95
N ILE A 255 2.13 20.07 16.07
CA ILE A 255 0.88 19.87 15.32
C ILE A 255 -0.24 19.43 16.28
N VAL A 256 0.05 18.51 17.21
CA VAL A 256 -0.94 18.03 18.18
C VAL A 256 -1.31 19.11 19.16
N ASP A 257 -0.34 19.91 19.62
CA ASP A 257 -0.60 21.02 20.53
C ASP A 257 -1.49 22.07 19.85
N ALA A 258 -1.23 22.39 18.58
CA ALA A 258 -2.07 23.29 17.79
C ALA A 258 -3.49 22.76 17.58
N LEU A 259 -3.64 21.49 17.20
CA LEU A 259 -4.95 20.85 17.01
C LEU A 259 -5.75 20.77 18.32
N SER A 260 -5.07 20.42 19.42
CA SER A 260 -5.67 20.34 20.75
C SER A 260 -6.12 21.72 21.23
N HIS A 261 -5.33 22.77 20.98
CA HIS A 261 -5.70 24.13 21.31
C HIS A 261 -6.93 24.59 20.54
N TYR A 262 -7.01 24.29 19.23
CA TYR A 262 -8.18 24.58 18.41
C TYR A 262 -9.44 23.93 19.02
N MET A 263 -9.41 22.61 19.26
CA MET A 263 -10.55 21.87 19.83
C MET A 263 -10.99 22.43 21.19
N GLN A 264 -10.03 22.78 22.05
CA GLN A 264 -10.32 23.39 23.35
C GLN A 264 -10.95 24.78 23.22
N SER A 265 -10.45 25.60 22.28
CA SER A 265 -10.94 26.96 22.05
C SER A 265 -12.37 26.99 21.49
N ALA A 266 -12.71 26.01 20.64
CA ALA A 266 -14.06 25.82 20.11
C ALA A 266 -15.04 25.27 21.16
N GLY A 267 -14.54 24.76 22.29
CA GLY A 267 -15.37 24.08 23.30
C GLY A 267 -15.91 22.72 22.84
N GLU A 268 -15.42 22.22 21.70
CA GLU A 268 -15.90 21.00 21.07
C GLU A 268 -15.11 19.78 21.54
N LYS A 269 -15.80 18.66 21.76
CA LYS A 269 -15.17 17.37 22.10
C LYS A 269 -15.05 16.44 20.91
N ASN A 270 -15.82 16.70 19.87
CA ASN A 270 -15.87 15.97 18.63
C ASN A 270 -16.39 16.91 17.53
N VAL A 271 -16.15 16.55 16.28
CA VAL A 271 -16.67 17.29 15.12
C VAL A 271 -17.51 16.39 14.24
N LEU A 272 -18.26 17.00 13.32
CA LEU A 272 -19.03 16.26 12.32
C LEU A 272 -18.10 15.55 11.33
N PRO A 273 -18.51 14.36 10.81
CA PRO A 273 -17.87 13.75 9.66
C PRO A 273 -17.66 14.74 8.51
N GLY A 274 -16.48 14.73 7.91
CA GLY A 274 -16.11 15.63 6.81
C GLY A 274 -15.58 16.99 7.25
N TYR A 275 -15.64 17.35 8.53
CA TYR A 275 -15.11 18.62 9.03
C TYR A 275 -13.58 18.68 8.90
N VAL A 276 -13.03 19.86 8.60
CA VAL A 276 -11.60 20.06 8.34
C VAL A 276 -11.05 21.20 9.21
N ILE A 277 -9.96 20.94 9.94
CA ILE A 277 -9.31 21.92 10.83
C ILE A 277 -7.89 22.20 10.30
N PRO A 278 -7.54 23.47 10.04
CA PRO A 278 -6.17 23.84 9.69
C PRO A 278 -5.29 23.96 10.93
N THR A 279 -4.03 23.55 10.80
CA THR A 279 -2.97 23.78 11.80
C THR A 279 -1.66 24.13 11.11
N THR A 280 -0.71 24.69 11.85
CA THR A 280 0.69 24.80 11.39
C THR A 280 1.26 23.42 11.04
N ALA A 281 2.18 23.37 10.08
CA ALA A 281 2.91 22.14 9.76
C ALA A 281 4.14 21.89 10.66
N GLY A 282 4.48 22.83 11.56
CA GLY A 282 5.65 22.70 12.44
C GLY A 282 6.95 22.52 11.65
N GLU A 283 7.77 21.55 12.03
CA GLU A 283 9.04 21.28 11.32
C GLU A 283 8.87 20.82 9.86
N LEU A 284 7.67 20.38 9.43
CA LEU A 284 7.41 20.02 8.03
C LEU A 284 7.52 21.23 7.09
N THR A 285 7.31 22.45 7.57
CA THR A 285 7.53 23.67 6.78
C THR A 285 8.98 23.78 6.31
N ARG A 286 9.92 23.43 7.19
CA ARG A 286 11.34 23.45 6.87
C ARG A 286 11.80 22.20 6.15
N SER A 287 11.30 21.02 6.53
CA SER A 287 11.84 19.75 6.02
C SER A 287 11.17 19.24 4.74
N ASN A 288 9.92 19.63 4.49
CA ASN A 288 9.08 19.11 3.40
C ASN A 288 8.37 20.20 2.60
N HIS A 289 8.59 21.49 2.94
CA HIS A 289 7.97 22.64 2.31
C HIS A 289 6.44 22.68 2.42
N VAL A 290 5.91 22.15 3.52
CA VAL A 290 4.47 22.15 3.82
C VAL A 290 4.13 23.36 4.68
N GLN A 291 3.19 24.18 4.24
CA GLN A 291 2.75 25.38 4.95
C GLN A 291 1.72 25.02 6.02
N TYR A 292 0.72 24.20 5.66
CA TYR A 292 -0.38 23.83 6.56
C TYR A 292 -0.67 22.34 6.56
N ILE A 293 -1.14 21.85 7.71
CA ILE A 293 -1.78 20.54 7.83
C ILE A 293 -3.27 20.74 8.02
N PHE A 294 -4.07 20.16 7.13
CA PHE A 294 -5.52 20.15 7.20
C PHE A 294 -6.00 18.81 7.75
N HIS A 295 -6.49 18.77 8.97
CA HIS A 295 -6.99 17.55 9.62
C HIS A 295 -8.45 17.33 9.25
N ALA A 296 -8.72 16.27 8.48
CA ALA A 296 -10.06 15.95 8.01
C ALA A 296 -10.69 14.78 8.81
N ALA A 297 -11.87 15.02 9.39
CA ALA A 297 -12.68 14.02 10.10
C ALA A 297 -13.20 12.97 9.13
N SER A 298 -12.40 11.96 8.84
CA SER A 298 -12.66 10.95 7.81
C SER A 298 -12.89 9.56 8.40
N VAL A 299 -12.74 9.44 9.72
CA VAL A 299 -12.86 8.20 10.47
C VAL A 299 -13.75 8.45 11.69
N GLU A 300 -14.62 7.51 12.03
CA GLU A 300 -15.42 7.54 13.23
C GLU A 300 -14.99 6.41 14.16
N GLY A 301 -14.75 6.76 15.43
CA GLY A 301 -14.45 5.80 16.48
C GLY A 301 -15.73 5.30 17.16
N THR A 302 -15.88 4.00 17.31
CA THR A 302 -16.97 3.40 18.09
C THR A 302 -16.40 2.57 19.24
N PRO A 303 -16.71 2.90 20.52
CA PRO A 303 -16.25 2.12 21.66
C PRO A 303 -16.58 0.62 21.51
N GLY A 304 -15.55 -0.22 21.67
CA GLY A 304 -15.66 -1.68 21.53
C GLY A 304 -15.74 -2.20 20.09
N LYS A 305 -15.86 -1.33 19.07
CA LYS A 305 -15.88 -1.72 17.64
C LYS A 305 -14.71 -1.16 16.84
N GLY A 306 -13.89 -0.29 17.44
CA GLY A 306 -12.74 0.31 16.79
C GLY A 306 -13.12 1.46 15.88
N TYR A 307 -12.32 1.69 14.84
CA TYR A 307 -12.47 2.83 13.93
C TYR A 307 -12.99 2.38 12.57
N ARG A 308 -13.92 3.16 11.99
CA ARG A 308 -14.45 2.94 10.63
C ARG A 308 -14.37 4.23 9.83
N THR A 309 -14.08 4.13 8.54
CA THR A 309 -14.17 5.28 7.62
C THR A 309 -15.62 5.74 7.46
N ILE A 310 -15.83 7.05 7.38
CA ILE A 310 -17.14 7.63 7.12
C ILE A 310 -17.61 7.31 5.68
N ASP A 311 -18.92 7.35 5.44
CA ASP A 311 -19.47 6.96 4.13
C ASP A 311 -19.29 8.07 3.05
N GLN A 312 -19.19 9.34 3.47
CA GLN A 312 -19.10 10.53 2.61
C GLN A 312 -17.69 11.13 2.61
N LEU A 313 -16.72 10.45 1.99
CA LEU A 313 -15.32 10.94 1.92
C LEU A 313 -15.15 12.15 1.01
N ASP A 314 -16.08 12.37 0.09
CA ASP A 314 -16.17 13.53 -0.79
C ASP A 314 -16.27 14.84 0.00
N LEU A 315 -16.90 14.83 1.19
CA LEU A 315 -16.98 15.99 2.08
C LEU A 315 -15.60 16.43 2.56
N CYS A 316 -14.71 15.49 2.91
CA CYS A 316 -13.35 15.82 3.34
C CYS A 316 -12.58 16.57 2.26
N VAL A 317 -12.73 16.15 0.99
CA VAL A 317 -12.07 16.81 -0.15
C VAL A 317 -12.67 18.19 -0.40
N THR A 318 -14.00 18.26 -0.46
CA THR A 318 -14.73 19.50 -0.77
C THR A 318 -14.50 20.57 0.30
N ASN A 319 -14.58 20.20 1.58
CA ASN A 319 -14.37 21.13 2.69
C ASN A 319 -12.91 21.57 2.81
N ALA A 320 -11.94 20.68 2.55
CA ALA A 320 -10.53 21.06 2.53
C ALA A 320 -10.22 22.05 1.40
N LEU A 321 -10.81 21.88 0.22
CA LEU A 321 -10.64 22.81 -0.89
C LEU A 321 -11.33 24.16 -0.62
N HIS A 322 -12.52 24.14 -0.02
CA HIS A 322 -13.19 25.37 0.43
C HIS A 322 -12.34 26.15 1.44
N LEU A 323 -11.75 25.45 2.42
CA LEU A 323 -10.87 26.05 3.40
C LEU A 323 -9.60 26.61 2.73
N ALA A 324 -9.01 25.88 1.79
CA ALA A 324 -7.82 26.34 1.06
C ALA A 324 -8.08 27.60 0.21
N ASP A 325 -9.30 27.76 -0.31
CA ASP A 325 -9.70 28.95 -1.06
C ASP A 325 -10.14 30.12 -0.18
N SER A 326 -10.37 29.90 1.12
CA SER A 326 -10.86 30.92 2.05
C SER A 326 -9.86 32.06 2.24
N ASP A 327 -10.34 33.20 2.71
CA ASP A 327 -9.49 34.35 3.03
C ASP A 327 -8.78 34.19 4.38
N GLU A 328 -9.13 33.17 5.15
CA GLU A 328 -8.47 32.84 6.42
C GLU A 328 -7.06 32.27 6.20
N MET A 329 -6.79 31.71 5.02
CA MET A 329 -5.47 31.20 4.63
C MET A 329 -4.53 32.28 4.05
N SER A 330 -4.82 33.57 4.27
CA SER A 330 -4.27 34.71 3.51
C SER A 330 -2.81 35.08 3.74
N GLU A 331 -2.12 34.50 4.73
CA GLU A 331 -0.72 34.87 5.01
C GLU A 331 0.29 34.28 4.01
N GLN A 332 -0.05 33.16 3.34
CA GLN A 332 0.81 32.54 2.33
C GLN A 332 -0.03 32.01 1.16
N GLU A 333 0.41 32.30 -0.07
CA GLU A 333 -0.33 31.88 -1.27
C GLU A 333 -0.15 30.38 -1.53
N CYS A 334 -1.03 29.56 -0.96
CA CYS A 334 -1.10 28.12 -1.24
C CYS A 334 -1.68 27.87 -2.64
N ARG A 335 -0.96 27.12 -3.47
CA ARG A 335 -1.38 26.74 -4.85
C ARG A 335 -1.57 25.23 -5.00
N SER A 336 -1.21 24.45 -3.98
CA SER A 336 -1.21 22.99 -4.08
C SER A 336 -1.61 22.29 -2.79
N ILE A 337 -2.32 21.16 -2.94
CA ILE A 337 -2.85 20.39 -1.82
C ILE A 337 -2.71 18.90 -2.06
N LEU A 338 -2.25 18.15 -1.05
CA LEU A 338 -2.06 16.71 -1.09
C LEU A 338 -3.09 16.00 -0.21
N PHE A 339 -3.89 15.14 -0.82
CA PHE A 339 -4.81 14.24 -0.14
C PHE A 339 -4.23 12.83 -0.02
N PRO A 340 -4.27 12.19 1.16
CA PRO A 340 -4.15 10.74 1.23
C PRO A 340 -5.37 10.10 0.56
N LEU A 341 -5.22 8.88 0.05
CA LEU A 341 -6.36 8.07 -0.36
C LEU A 341 -7.10 7.55 0.89
N MET A 342 -7.80 8.45 1.57
CA MET A 342 -8.60 8.16 2.77
C MET A 342 -9.60 7.02 2.48
N GLY A 343 -9.82 6.15 3.45
CA GLY A 343 -10.69 4.99 3.23
C GLY A 343 -10.11 3.89 2.33
N THR A 344 -8.83 3.95 1.95
CA THR A 344 -8.15 2.87 1.20
C THR A 344 -7.04 2.18 2.02
N GLY A 345 -7.15 2.24 3.36
CA GLY A 345 -6.16 1.70 4.30
C GLY A 345 -5.76 0.25 4.03
N LYS A 346 -4.58 -0.12 4.56
CA LYS A 346 -3.96 -1.45 4.36
C LYS A 346 -4.98 -2.58 4.58
N GLY A 347 -5.00 -3.56 3.67
CA GLY A 347 -5.83 -4.75 3.79
C GLY A 347 -7.26 -4.62 3.26
N ARG A 348 -7.69 -3.44 2.77
CA ARG A 348 -9.02 -3.31 2.16
C ARG A 348 -9.14 -4.06 0.84
N GLU A 349 -10.29 -4.69 0.64
CA GLU A 349 -10.65 -5.33 -0.62
C GLU A 349 -10.60 -4.31 -1.77
N LYS A 350 -10.22 -4.79 -2.97
CA LYS A 350 -10.09 -3.98 -4.19
C LYS A 350 -11.30 -3.06 -4.44
N LEU A 351 -12.51 -3.56 -4.21
CA LEU A 351 -13.74 -2.80 -4.40
C LEU A 351 -13.81 -1.57 -3.48
N ALA A 352 -13.38 -1.68 -2.22
CA ALA A 352 -13.38 -0.56 -1.29
C ALA A 352 -12.36 0.52 -1.70
N ILE A 353 -11.21 0.12 -2.28
CA ILE A 353 -10.24 1.05 -2.85
C ILE A 353 -10.86 1.82 -4.03
N GLU A 354 -11.49 1.12 -4.96
CA GLU A 354 -12.12 1.73 -6.14
C GLU A 354 -13.25 2.71 -5.77
N VAL A 355 -14.06 2.38 -4.75
CA VAL A 355 -15.12 3.26 -4.24
C VAL A 355 -14.52 4.53 -3.60
N GLY A 356 -13.49 4.39 -2.75
CA GLY A 356 -12.82 5.52 -2.12
C GLY A 356 -12.17 6.45 -3.14
N VAL A 357 -11.42 5.89 -4.10
CA VAL A 357 -10.81 6.63 -5.21
C VAL A 357 -11.85 7.43 -5.99
N ARG A 358 -12.98 6.80 -6.33
CA ARG A 358 -14.07 7.47 -7.04
C ARG A 358 -14.64 8.64 -6.25
N GLN A 359 -14.93 8.49 -4.95
CA GLN A 359 -15.46 9.58 -4.13
C GLN A 359 -14.46 10.75 -4.05
N LEU A 360 -13.20 10.45 -3.72
CA LEU A 360 -12.17 11.47 -3.50
C LEU A 360 -11.81 12.25 -4.77
N ILE A 361 -11.46 11.54 -5.85
CA ILE A 361 -11.00 12.18 -7.09
C ILE A 361 -12.17 12.89 -7.80
N ASN A 362 -13.38 12.30 -7.78
CA ASN A 362 -14.54 12.95 -8.39
C ASN A 362 -14.91 14.25 -7.67
N ALA A 363 -14.85 14.28 -6.34
CA ALA A 363 -15.10 15.49 -5.56
C ALA A 363 -14.12 16.61 -5.93
N ALA A 364 -12.83 16.31 -6.05
CA ALA A 364 -11.82 17.28 -6.48
C ALA A 364 -12.08 17.80 -7.90
N ILE A 365 -12.41 16.92 -8.85
CA ILE A 365 -12.75 17.31 -10.23
C ILE A 365 -13.98 18.22 -10.25
N GLN A 366 -15.04 17.84 -9.53
CA GLN A 366 -16.29 18.61 -9.45
C GLN A 366 -16.07 19.99 -8.83
N TYR A 367 -15.32 20.04 -7.72
CA TYR A 367 -14.95 21.30 -7.07
C TYR A 367 -14.25 22.24 -8.05
N MET A 368 -13.23 21.77 -8.76
CA MET A 368 -12.47 22.60 -9.70
C MET A 368 -13.31 23.07 -10.90
N GLN A 369 -14.26 22.25 -11.35
CA GLN A 369 -15.18 22.64 -12.43
C GLN A 369 -16.18 23.70 -11.99
N GLN A 370 -16.65 23.62 -10.73
CA GLN A 370 -17.60 24.55 -10.13
C GLN A 370 -16.92 25.88 -9.74
N TYR A 371 -15.76 25.81 -9.07
CA TYR A 371 -15.01 26.95 -8.55
C TYR A 371 -13.78 27.26 -9.42
N ARG A 372 -14.02 27.71 -10.65
CA ARG A 372 -12.94 27.97 -11.63
C ARG A 372 -11.91 29.02 -11.18
N SER A 373 -12.30 29.90 -10.26
CA SER A 373 -11.45 30.94 -9.65
C SER A 373 -10.66 30.46 -8.44
N SER A 374 -10.73 29.17 -8.10
CA SER A 374 -9.95 28.58 -7.01
C SER A 374 -8.47 28.96 -7.10
N LYS A 375 -7.88 29.29 -5.96
CA LYS A 375 -6.46 29.62 -5.79
C LYS A 375 -5.59 28.36 -5.99
N ILE A 376 -6.15 27.17 -5.74
CA ILE A 376 -5.44 25.90 -5.91
C ILE A 376 -5.29 25.54 -7.39
N ASP A 377 -4.06 25.31 -7.83
CA ASP A 377 -3.74 24.84 -9.18
C ASP A 377 -3.56 23.33 -9.26
N HIS A 378 -2.96 22.74 -8.22
CA HIS A 378 -2.57 21.33 -8.25
C HIS A 378 -3.13 20.56 -7.06
N ILE A 379 -4.02 19.61 -7.35
CA ILE A 379 -4.57 18.68 -6.34
C ILE A 379 -3.89 17.34 -6.52
N TYR A 380 -3.21 16.86 -5.48
CA TYR A 380 -2.46 15.61 -5.48
C TYR A 380 -3.17 14.55 -4.64
N PHE A 381 -3.08 13.29 -5.07
CA PHE A 381 -3.52 12.13 -4.29
C PHE A 381 -2.34 11.17 -4.07
N LEU A 382 -2.09 10.80 -2.81
CA LEU A 382 -1.02 9.87 -2.43
C LEU A 382 -1.44 8.41 -2.67
N ALA A 383 -0.91 7.82 -3.74
CA ALA A 383 -1.04 6.40 -4.07
C ALA A 383 0.14 5.61 -3.51
N SER A 384 0.03 5.19 -2.24
CA SER A 384 1.13 4.51 -1.52
C SER A 384 1.35 3.05 -1.92
N THR A 385 0.44 2.44 -2.68
CA THR A 385 0.53 1.06 -3.19
C THR A 385 0.22 0.98 -4.68
N GLN A 386 0.74 -0.04 -5.37
CA GLN A 386 0.43 -0.28 -6.79
C GLN A 386 -1.08 -0.43 -7.01
N SER A 387 -1.75 -1.24 -6.20
CA SER A 387 -3.22 -1.39 -6.24
C SER A 387 -3.97 -0.05 -6.17
N SER A 388 -3.51 0.88 -5.32
CA SER A 388 -4.12 2.22 -5.20
C SER A 388 -3.82 3.10 -6.42
N LEU A 389 -2.61 3.00 -6.98
CA LEU A 389 -2.22 3.72 -8.19
C LEU A 389 -3.06 3.26 -9.38
N ASP A 390 -3.17 1.95 -9.58
CA ASP A 390 -3.95 1.36 -10.68
C ASP A 390 -5.42 1.77 -10.63
N ALA A 391 -6.03 1.76 -9.44
CA ALA A 391 -7.41 2.22 -9.25
C ALA A 391 -7.57 3.70 -9.61
N CYS A 392 -6.62 4.56 -9.18
CA CYS A 392 -6.63 5.98 -9.53
C CYS A 392 -6.46 6.21 -11.04
N GLN A 393 -5.49 5.53 -11.65
CA GLN A 393 -5.21 5.64 -13.09
C GLN A 393 -6.39 5.15 -13.92
N ALA A 394 -6.99 4.02 -13.56
CA ALA A 394 -8.18 3.49 -14.23
C ALA A 394 -9.35 4.48 -14.16
N PHE A 395 -9.61 5.09 -13.01
CA PHE A 395 -10.64 6.10 -12.85
C PHE A 395 -10.37 7.36 -13.70
N LEU A 396 -9.13 7.89 -13.64
CA LEU A 396 -8.71 9.09 -14.38
C LEU A 396 -8.65 8.87 -15.90
N GLN A 397 -8.41 7.65 -16.38
CA GLN A 397 -8.46 7.33 -17.80
C GLN A 397 -9.89 7.22 -18.32
N GLN A 398 -10.85 6.82 -17.47
CA GLN A 398 -12.26 6.69 -17.83
C GLN A 398 -13.00 8.03 -17.80
N THR A 399 -12.58 8.97 -16.94
CA THR A 399 -13.21 10.29 -16.87
C THR A 399 -12.88 11.16 -18.08
N GLN A 400 -13.88 11.88 -18.60
CA GLN A 400 -13.67 12.83 -19.69
C GLN A 400 -13.11 14.17 -19.22
N ALA A 401 -12.95 14.38 -17.90
CA ALA A 401 -12.56 15.66 -17.31
C ALA A 401 -11.07 16.01 -17.44
N VAL A 402 -10.18 15.02 -17.59
CA VAL A 402 -8.73 15.20 -17.64
C VAL A 402 -8.14 14.77 -18.97
N THR A 403 -6.96 15.29 -19.32
CA THR A 403 -6.15 14.79 -20.44
C THR A 403 -5.26 13.62 -20.02
N ALA A 404 -4.69 12.92 -21.00
CA ALA A 404 -3.70 11.86 -20.74
C ALA A 404 -2.55 12.40 -19.87
N PRO A 405 -1.96 11.55 -19.00
CA PRO A 405 -0.95 12.01 -18.08
C PRO A 405 0.35 12.37 -18.80
N SER A 406 0.97 13.46 -18.37
CA SER A 406 2.38 13.72 -18.64
C SER A 406 3.21 13.19 -17.47
N ALA A 407 4.15 12.29 -17.75
CA ALA A 407 5.13 11.89 -16.74
C ALA A 407 6.09 13.07 -16.52
N ILE A 408 6.05 13.66 -15.33
CA ILE A 408 7.12 14.54 -14.87
C ILE A 408 8.10 13.61 -14.15
N GLY A 409 9.38 13.62 -14.55
CA GLY A 409 10.41 12.83 -13.86
C GLY A 409 10.52 13.20 -12.38
N SER A 410 11.37 12.51 -11.62
CA SER A 410 11.61 12.76 -10.18
C SER A 410 12.03 14.21 -9.83
N HIS A 411 12.34 15.03 -10.84
CA HIS A 411 12.56 16.46 -10.70
C HIS A 411 11.32 17.23 -11.14
N LEU A 412 10.51 17.61 -10.15
CA LEU A 412 9.59 18.75 -10.26
C LEU A 412 10.43 20.03 -10.47
N PRO A 413 9.90 21.06 -11.14
CA PRO A 413 10.69 22.25 -11.48
C PRO A 413 11.32 22.88 -10.23
N ASP A 414 12.65 23.03 -10.25
CA ASP A 414 13.40 23.79 -9.26
C ASP A 414 12.82 25.20 -9.19
N PHE A 415 12.19 25.55 -8.07
CA PHE A 415 11.82 26.93 -7.80
C PHE A 415 13.07 27.73 -7.45
N ILE A 416 13.28 28.82 -8.18
CA ILE A 416 14.37 29.78 -8.02
C ILE A 416 14.37 30.30 -6.59
N GLU A 417 15.44 30.06 -5.83
CA GLU A 417 15.69 30.67 -4.52
C GLU A 417 15.70 32.21 -4.65
N SER A 418 14.62 32.88 -4.28
CA SER A 418 14.69 34.26 -3.83
C SER A 418 14.95 34.25 -2.32
N GLN A 419 16.18 34.55 -1.92
CA GLN A 419 16.53 34.67 -0.50
C GLN A 419 15.71 35.79 0.17
N PRO A 420 14.97 35.52 1.26
CA PRO A 420 14.49 36.58 2.13
C PRO A 420 15.63 37.02 3.05
N SER A 421 15.88 38.33 3.08
CA SER A 421 16.75 38.98 4.06
C SER A 421 16.28 38.65 5.49
N VAL A 422 17.19 38.10 6.29
CA VAL A 422 16.98 37.78 7.71
C VAL A 422 16.60 39.05 8.48
N SER A 423 15.35 39.14 8.95
CA SER A 423 14.99 40.02 10.06
C SER A 423 14.73 39.16 11.30
N ASN A 424 15.45 39.46 12.37
CA ASN A 424 15.28 38.83 13.68
C ASN A 424 13.95 39.26 14.27
N ALA A 425 12.93 38.42 14.16
CA ALA A 425 11.73 38.49 15.00
C ALA A 425 11.42 37.07 15.51
N THR A 426 11.31 36.95 16.83
CA THR A 426 10.85 35.75 17.54
C THR A 426 9.46 35.34 17.05
N PRO A 427 9.15 34.03 16.88
CA PRO A 427 7.82 33.61 16.48
C PRO A 427 6.86 33.74 17.68
N GLU A 428 5.98 34.74 17.62
CA GLU A 428 4.80 34.79 18.47
C GLU A 428 3.79 33.75 17.95
N THR A 429 3.21 32.99 18.88
CA THR A 429 2.13 32.04 18.65
C THR A 429 0.87 32.77 18.19
N GLN A 430 0.76 33.08 16.89
CA GLN A 430 -0.47 33.63 16.32
C GLN A 430 -1.38 32.49 15.89
N CYS A 431 -2.52 32.37 16.57
CA CYS A 431 -3.63 31.53 16.16
C CYS A 431 -4.42 32.23 15.05
N LEU A 432 -4.86 31.46 14.05
CA LEU A 432 -5.88 31.90 13.11
C LEU A 432 -7.24 31.99 13.83
N PRO A 433 -8.09 32.98 13.51
CA PRO A 433 -9.36 33.19 14.19
C PRO A 433 -10.35 32.04 13.94
N VAL A 434 -11.07 31.64 14.99
CA VAL A 434 -12.19 30.67 14.94
C VAL A 434 -13.44 31.42 14.47
N ASN A 435 -14.20 30.86 13.52
CA ASN A 435 -15.48 31.43 13.10
C ASN A 435 -16.62 30.39 13.04
N ASP A 436 -17.71 30.71 13.74
CA ASP A 436 -18.87 29.85 14.04
C ASP A 436 -19.89 29.68 12.88
N ASN A 437 -19.54 29.98 11.63
CA ASN A 437 -20.53 30.13 10.53
C ASN A 437 -20.45 29.07 9.42
N LEU A 438 -20.27 27.79 9.79
CA LEU A 438 -20.55 26.65 8.91
C LEU A 438 -21.61 25.75 9.54
N GLN A 439 -22.82 26.26 9.69
CA GLN A 439 -24.01 25.40 9.81
C GLN A 439 -24.58 25.18 8.41
N PRO A 440 -24.76 23.92 7.96
CA PRO A 440 -25.49 23.67 6.72
C PRO A 440 -26.96 24.07 6.91
N GLU A 441 -27.49 24.88 6.00
CA GLU A 441 -28.93 25.12 5.92
C GLU A 441 -29.66 23.77 5.71
N ALA A 442 -30.76 23.60 6.45
CA ALA A 442 -31.46 22.34 6.72
C ALA A 442 -32.11 21.64 5.52
#